data_AF-A0A966X2N7-F1
#
_entry.id   AF-A0A966X2N7-F1
#
_cell.length_a   1.000
_cell.length_b   1.000
_cell.length_c   1.000
_cell.angle_alpha   90.00
_cell.angle_beta   90.00
_cell.angle_gamma   90.00
#
_symmetry.space_group_name_H-M   'P 1'
#
loop_
_entity.id
_entity.type
_entity.pdbx_description
1 polymer ?
#
loop_
_entity_poly.entity_id
_entity_poly.type
_entity_poly.pdbx_seq_one_letter_code
_entity_poly.pdbx_strand_id
1 'polypeptide(L)'
;MTSYLFGYGSILWRQDFVPIRTMIGTLRGYSRVINQASTDHRGTVHRPGAVASLRTSPQRFVVGKLFEIAPSDQDRVFEKLDVREQNGYSLIPISVEVGEAIFEAVTYIALPGNPWDLGEPSIDQLVQTILLAAGPSGSNMDYILQLYRECQIMSSGDEPWKALVAALAHSPRFLRRAAALEIELPDPH
;
A
#
# COMPACT_ATOMS: atom_id res chain seq x y z
N MET A 1 13.53 12.32 15.70
CA MET A 1 12.72 11.84 14.57
C MET A 1 11.33 12.43 14.69
N THR A 2 10.60 12.60 13.58
CA THR A 2 9.19 13.01 13.64
C THR A 2 8.33 11.90 14.28
N SER A 3 7.27 12.29 14.98
CA SER A 3 6.29 11.37 15.56
C SER A 3 5.27 10.84 14.54
N TYR A 4 5.33 11.29 13.28
CA TYR A 4 4.33 10.94 12.27
C TYR A 4 4.86 9.94 11.25
N LEU A 5 4.13 8.84 11.08
CA LEU A 5 4.35 7.85 10.04
C LEU A 5 3.22 7.91 9.01
N PHE A 6 3.55 8.11 7.74
CA PHE A 6 2.59 8.05 6.65
C PHE A 6 2.50 6.64 6.08
N GLY A 7 1.27 6.13 6.02
CA GLY A 7 0.95 4.83 5.47
C GLY A 7 0.16 4.93 4.17
N TYR A 8 0.57 4.13 3.18
CA TYR A 8 -0.09 4.03 1.88
C TYR A 8 -0.37 2.59 1.42
N GLY A 9 0.14 1.59 2.14
CA GLY A 9 0.02 0.16 1.82
C GLY A 9 -0.71 -0.63 2.92
N SER A 10 -0.19 -1.82 3.26
CA SER A 10 -0.81 -2.72 4.26
C SER A 10 -0.99 -2.12 5.64
N ILE A 11 -0.17 -1.13 6.00
CA ILE A 11 -0.27 -0.40 7.27
C ILE A 11 -1.61 0.32 7.45
N LEU A 12 -2.34 0.59 6.36
CA LEU A 12 -3.67 1.23 6.42
C LEU A 12 -4.70 0.42 7.21
N TRP A 13 -4.57 -0.93 7.23
CA TRP A 13 -5.45 -1.86 7.96
C TRP A 13 -4.69 -2.78 8.93
N ARG A 14 -3.38 -2.91 8.80
CA ARG A 14 -2.53 -3.76 9.65
C ARG A 14 -1.26 -3.01 10.05
N GLN A 15 -1.35 -2.25 11.13
CA GLN A 15 -0.28 -1.38 11.61
C GLN A 15 0.64 -2.04 12.64
N ASP A 16 0.16 -3.03 13.42
CA ASP A 16 0.91 -3.73 14.48
C ASP A 16 1.43 -2.81 15.63
N PHE A 17 0.84 -1.62 15.79
CA PHE A 17 0.99 -0.70 16.93
C PHE A 17 -0.33 0.07 17.19
N VAL A 18 -0.36 0.94 18.20
CA VAL A 18 -1.53 1.79 18.51
C VAL A 18 -1.11 3.25 18.35
N PRO A 19 -1.63 3.99 17.35
CA PRO A 19 -1.35 5.41 17.20
C PRO A 19 -2.09 6.22 18.27
N ILE A 20 -1.50 7.33 18.70
CA ILE A 20 -2.19 8.36 19.49
C ILE A 20 -3.35 8.93 18.69
N ARG A 21 -3.08 9.19 17.41
CA ARG A 21 -4.01 9.83 16.49
C ARG A 21 -3.78 9.31 15.07
N THR A 22 -4.88 9.16 14.33
CA THR A 22 -4.86 8.85 12.90
C THR A 22 -5.55 9.97 12.14
N MET A 23 -4.92 10.46 11.07
CA MET A 23 -5.46 11.47 10.16
C MET A 23 -5.41 10.97 8.72
N ILE A 24 -6.33 11.41 7.87
CA ILE A 24 -6.20 11.22 6.43
C ILE A 24 -5.33 12.36 5.90
N GLY A 25 -4.32 12.03 5.10
CA GLY A 25 -3.39 13.01 4.55
C GLY A 25 -3.03 12.73 3.11
N THR A 26 -2.59 13.78 2.42
CA THR A 26 -2.20 13.77 1.02
C THR A 26 -0.69 13.97 0.89
N LEU A 27 -0.02 13.02 0.27
CA LEU A 27 1.39 13.12 -0.11
C LEU A 27 1.48 13.51 -1.59
N ARG A 28 1.99 14.71 -1.88
CA ARG A 28 2.18 15.20 -3.27
C ARG A 28 3.51 14.76 -3.86
N GLY A 29 3.57 14.72 -5.19
CA GLY A 29 4.79 14.39 -5.93
C GLY A 29 5.05 12.88 -6.04
N TYR A 30 4.06 12.05 -5.68
CA TYR A 30 4.15 10.60 -5.75
C TYR A 30 2.91 9.99 -6.39
N SER A 31 3.10 8.83 -7.00
CA SER A 31 2.04 7.88 -7.36
C SER A 31 2.25 6.59 -6.59
N ARG A 32 1.19 6.07 -5.98
CA ARG A 32 1.23 4.72 -5.43
C ARG A 32 1.05 3.74 -6.61
N VAL A 33 1.85 2.70 -6.65
CA VAL A 33 1.92 1.73 -7.76
C VAL A 33 2.02 0.32 -7.20
N ILE A 34 1.54 -0.69 -7.94
CA ILE A 34 1.67 -2.10 -7.56
C ILE A 34 2.84 -2.70 -8.33
N ASN A 35 4.06 -2.52 -7.83
CA ASN A 35 5.27 -2.96 -8.52
C ASN A 35 6.37 -3.49 -7.59
N GLN A 36 6.07 -3.74 -6.31
CA GLN A 36 7.03 -4.35 -5.40
C GLN A 36 6.70 -5.83 -5.24
N ALA A 37 7.67 -6.70 -5.44
CA ALA A 37 7.53 -8.13 -5.22
C ALA A 37 7.40 -8.43 -3.72
N SER A 38 6.46 -9.30 -3.36
CA SER A 38 6.30 -9.82 -1.99
C SER A 38 6.53 -11.32 -1.98
N THR A 39 7.61 -11.76 -1.35
CA THR A 39 8.04 -13.17 -1.30
C THR A 39 7.82 -13.85 0.05
N ASP A 40 7.34 -13.10 1.04
CA ASP A 40 7.25 -13.47 2.44
C ASP A 40 5.87 -13.20 3.07
N HIS A 41 5.07 -12.30 2.47
CA HIS A 41 3.75 -11.93 2.96
C HIS A 41 2.63 -12.35 2.00
N ARG A 42 2.64 -11.83 0.77
CA ARG A 42 1.55 -12.00 -0.22
C ARG A 42 1.89 -12.94 -1.36
N GLY A 43 3.08 -13.52 -1.31
CA GLY A 43 3.55 -14.58 -2.19
C GLY A 43 4.59 -15.44 -1.49
N THR A 44 5.38 -16.11 -2.30
CA THR A 44 6.53 -16.94 -1.88
C THR A 44 7.73 -16.60 -2.77
N VAL A 45 8.93 -17.05 -2.40
CA VAL A 45 10.12 -16.91 -3.24
C VAL A 45 9.91 -17.46 -4.66
N HIS A 46 9.17 -18.57 -4.81
CA HIS A 46 8.91 -19.20 -6.11
C HIS A 46 7.73 -18.59 -6.87
N ARG A 47 6.82 -17.93 -6.16
CA ARG A 47 5.64 -17.27 -6.73
C ARG A 47 5.39 -15.96 -5.97
N PRO A 48 6.18 -14.91 -6.26
CA PRO A 48 6.04 -13.63 -5.59
C PRO A 48 4.65 -13.03 -5.85
N GLY A 49 4.13 -12.33 -4.85
CA GLY A 49 3.01 -11.42 -5.03
C GLY A 49 3.50 -10.04 -5.50
N ALA A 50 2.57 -9.16 -5.84
CA ALA A 50 2.80 -7.76 -6.12
C ALA A 50 2.07 -6.89 -5.08
N VAL A 51 2.81 -6.00 -4.43
CA VAL A 51 2.34 -5.09 -3.38
C VAL A 51 2.66 -3.63 -3.72
N ALA A 52 2.08 -2.71 -2.96
CA ALA A 52 2.17 -1.28 -3.22
C ALA A 52 3.55 -0.70 -2.86
N SER A 53 4.05 0.19 -3.72
CA SER A 53 5.16 1.10 -3.44
C SER A 53 4.76 2.53 -3.82
N LEU A 54 5.67 3.48 -3.63
CA LEU A 54 5.56 4.85 -4.16
C LEU A 54 6.61 5.07 -5.25
N ARG A 55 6.20 5.76 -6.31
CA ARG A 55 7.11 6.29 -7.33
C ARG A 55 6.96 7.79 -7.42
N THR A 56 8.08 8.49 -7.59
CA THR A 56 8.07 9.94 -7.82
C THR A 56 7.25 10.27 -9.07
N SER A 57 6.32 11.20 -8.93
CA SER A 57 5.43 11.66 -9.98
C SER A 57 4.96 13.08 -9.65
N PRO A 58 5.63 14.12 -10.17
CA PRO A 58 5.50 15.50 -9.68
C PRO A 58 4.06 16.06 -9.71
N GLN A 59 3.24 15.62 -10.67
CA GLN A 59 1.87 16.09 -10.87
C GLN A 59 0.81 15.21 -10.18
N ARG A 60 1.23 14.17 -9.45
CA ARG A 60 0.35 13.22 -8.80
C ARG A 60 0.41 13.36 -7.28
N PHE A 61 -0.52 12.70 -6.63
CA PHE A 61 -0.60 12.62 -5.18
C PHE A 61 -1.07 11.24 -4.76
N VAL A 62 -0.83 10.92 -3.49
CA VAL A 62 -1.32 9.72 -2.84
C VAL A 62 -2.05 10.12 -1.58
N VAL A 63 -3.27 9.61 -1.40
CA VAL A 63 -3.99 9.76 -0.14
C VAL A 63 -3.77 8.50 0.70
N GLY A 64 -3.35 8.74 1.94
CA GLY A 64 -3.03 7.72 2.93
C GLY A 64 -3.42 8.16 4.34
N LYS A 65 -2.93 7.42 5.33
CA LYS A 65 -3.13 7.74 6.74
C LYS A 65 -1.83 8.23 7.36
N LEU A 66 -1.93 9.29 8.15
CA LEU A 66 -0.87 9.80 9.00
C LEU A 66 -1.12 9.30 10.42
N PHE A 67 -0.18 8.51 10.94
CA PHE A 67 -0.24 7.91 12.26
C PHE A 67 0.70 8.65 13.21
N GLU A 68 0.15 9.23 14.28
CA GLU A 68 0.93 9.82 15.36
C GLU A 68 1.38 8.73 16.34
N ILE A 69 2.68 8.57 16.52
CA ILE A 69 3.30 7.59 17.39
C ILE A 69 3.73 8.27 18.68
N ALA A 70 3.37 7.68 19.82
CA ALA A 70 3.79 8.18 21.13
C ALA A 70 5.32 8.21 21.23
N PRO A 71 5.93 9.29 21.75
CA PRO A 71 7.39 9.37 21.90
C PRO A 71 7.99 8.16 22.64
N SER A 72 7.27 7.62 23.64
CA SER A 72 7.69 6.43 24.38
C SER A 72 7.64 5.11 23.60
N ASP A 73 6.93 5.08 22.46
CA ASP A 73 6.76 3.89 21.61
C ASP A 73 7.60 3.95 20.32
N GLN A 74 8.20 5.10 19.99
CA GLN A 74 8.86 5.31 18.69
C GLN A 74 9.90 4.24 18.37
N ASP A 75 10.87 4.02 19.25
CA ASP A 75 11.96 3.06 19.02
C ASP A 75 11.40 1.65 18.75
N ARG A 76 10.45 1.21 19.57
CA ARG A 76 9.80 -0.11 19.44
C ARG A 76 8.98 -0.23 18.15
N VAL A 77 8.31 0.83 17.72
CA VAL A 77 7.51 0.83 16.50
C VAL A 77 8.42 0.79 15.28
N PHE A 78 9.43 1.64 15.21
CA PHE A 78 10.35 1.68 14.07
C PHE A 78 11.20 0.40 14.00
N GLU A 79 11.67 -0.16 15.11
CA GLU A 79 12.39 -1.45 15.09
C GLU A 79 11.54 -2.58 14.50
N LYS A 80 10.24 -2.64 14.86
CA LYS A 80 9.31 -3.63 14.30
C LYS A 80 9.01 -3.39 12.82
N LEU A 81 8.85 -2.13 12.43
CA LEU A 81 8.60 -1.77 11.03
C LEU A 81 9.83 -2.02 10.16
N ASP A 82 11.03 -1.74 10.66
CA ASP A 82 12.29 -2.04 9.96
C ASP A 82 12.42 -3.54 9.70
N VAL A 83 11.99 -4.40 10.63
CA VAL A 83 11.94 -5.86 10.44
C VAL A 83 10.89 -6.27 9.41
N ARG A 84 9.73 -5.62 9.41
CA ARG A 84 8.64 -5.90 8.47
C ARG A 84 8.97 -5.45 7.05
N GLU A 85 9.74 -4.38 6.90
CA GLU A 85 10.00 -3.72 5.62
C GLU A 85 11.41 -4.05 5.06
N GLN A 86 12.07 -5.11 5.57
CA GLN A 86 13.43 -5.57 5.21
C GLN A 86 13.65 -5.82 3.70
N ASN A 87 12.59 -5.97 2.92
CA ASN A 87 12.65 -6.27 1.49
C ASN A 87 12.75 -5.03 0.61
N GLY A 88 13.76 -4.19 0.86
CA GLY A 88 14.16 -3.09 -0.02
C GLY A 88 13.44 -1.76 0.19
N TYR A 89 12.65 -1.62 1.26
CA TYR A 89 12.10 -0.35 1.65
C TYR A 89 13.10 0.45 2.48
N SER A 90 13.08 1.77 2.32
CA SER A 90 13.88 2.72 3.07
C SER A 90 12.98 3.76 3.70
N LEU A 91 13.29 4.15 4.93
CA LEU A 91 12.57 5.21 5.62
C LEU A 91 13.03 6.58 5.09
N ILE A 92 12.12 7.37 4.55
CA ILE A 92 12.41 8.71 4.02
C ILE A 92 11.58 9.78 4.73
N PRO A 93 12.11 10.99 4.93
CA PRO A 93 11.33 12.14 5.37
C PRO A 93 10.41 12.63 4.22
N ILE A 94 9.21 13.06 4.57
CA ILE A 94 8.20 13.59 3.66
C ILE A 94 7.37 14.68 4.35
N SER A 95 6.71 15.52 3.55
CA SER A 95 5.70 16.48 4.03
C SER A 95 4.32 16.04 3.56
N VAL A 96 3.37 15.94 4.49
CA VAL A 96 1.99 15.44 4.23
C VAL A 96 0.97 16.54 4.53
N GLU A 97 0.07 16.78 3.59
CA GLU A 97 -1.02 17.75 3.74
C GLU A 97 -2.22 17.11 4.46
N VAL A 98 -2.71 17.76 5.51
CA VAL A 98 -3.94 17.39 6.24
C VAL A 98 -4.81 18.64 6.36
N GLY A 99 -5.82 18.76 5.50
CA GLY A 99 -6.56 20.02 5.34
C GLY A 99 -5.63 21.11 4.81
N GLU A 100 -5.56 22.24 5.51
CA GLU A 100 -4.65 23.35 5.18
C GLU A 100 -3.28 23.26 5.87
N ALA A 101 -3.08 22.25 6.73
CA ALA A 101 -1.85 22.07 7.49
C ALA A 101 -0.88 21.10 6.81
N ILE A 102 0.42 21.34 6.98
CA ILE A 102 1.50 20.46 6.52
C ILE A 102 2.16 19.82 7.74
N PHE A 103 2.32 18.50 7.70
CA PHE A 103 2.97 17.71 8.73
C PHE A 103 4.26 17.10 8.20
N GLU A 104 5.36 17.32 8.92
CA GLU A 104 6.62 16.60 8.69
C GLU A 104 6.48 15.16 9.20
N ALA A 105 6.71 14.19 8.33
CA ALA A 105 6.49 12.78 8.59
C ALA A 105 7.59 11.92 7.98
N VAL A 106 7.54 10.62 8.25
CA VAL A 106 8.35 9.61 7.55
C VAL A 106 7.45 8.60 6.86
N THR A 107 7.96 7.96 5.81
CA THR A 107 7.31 6.81 5.18
C THR A 107 8.35 5.82 4.69
N TYR A 108 7.98 4.55 4.61
CA TYR A 108 8.80 3.51 3.99
C TYR A 108 8.54 3.51 2.50
N ILE A 109 9.56 3.68 1.66
CA ILE A 109 9.45 3.61 0.20
C ILE A 109 10.40 2.54 -0.35
N ALA A 110 9.93 1.75 -1.30
CA ALA A 110 10.82 0.85 -2.04
C ALA A 110 11.65 1.68 -3.03
N LEU A 111 12.96 1.75 -2.83
CA LEU A 111 13.83 2.56 -3.70
C LEU A 111 13.92 1.94 -5.10
N PRO A 112 14.01 2.76 -6.17
CA PRO A 112 14.22 2.24 -7.52
C PRO A 112 15.45 1.34 -7.61
N GLY A 113 15.34 0.23 -8.35
CA GLY A 113 16.45 -0.71 -8.54
C GLY A 113 16.73 -1.64 -7.35
N ASN A 114 15.85 -1.67 -6.34
CA ASN A 114 15.90 -2.71 -5.32
C ASN A 114 15.62 -4.10 -5.94
N PRO A 115 16.14 -5.21 -5.38
CA PRO A 115 16.00 -6.55 -5.96
C PRO A 115 14.57 -7.06 -6.14
N TRP A 116 13.61 -6.41 -5.51
CA TRP A 116 12.20 -6.75 -5.52
C TRP A 116 11.36 -5.80 -6.39
N ASP A 117 11.97 -4.83 -7.08
CA ASP A 117 11.27 -3.95 -8.02
C ASP A 117 10.85 -4.75 -9.27
N LEU A 118 9.54 -4.83 -9.53
CA LEU A 118 8.96 -5.47 -10.71
C LEU A 118 9.04 -4.58 -11.96
N GLY A 119 9.57 -3.36 -11.84
CA GLY A 119 9.60 -2.38 -12.92
C GLY A 119 8.20 -1.85 -13.22
N GLU A 120 7.81 -1.86 -14.49
CA GLU A 120 6.51 -1.38 -14.97
C GLU A 120 5.70 -2.56 -15.54
N PRO A 121 5.19 -3.45 -14.67
CA PRO A 121 4.44 -4.60 -15.13
C PRO A 121 3.15 -4.12 -15.83
N SER A 122 2.78 -4.78 -16.93
CA SER A 122 1.50 -4.55 -17.57
C SER A 122 0.36 -4.96 -16.63
N ILE A 123 -0.84 -4.41 -16.86
CA ILE A 123 -2.04 -4.79 -16.11
C ILE A 123 -2.26 -6.31 -16.18
N ASP A 124 -2.07 -6.93 -17.35
CA ASP A 124 -2.22 -8.38 -17.51
C ASP A 124 -1.22 -9.17 -16.68
N GLN A 125 0.05 -8.73 -16.62
CA GLN A 125 1.08 -9.36 -15.77
C GLN A 125 0.71 -9.25 -14.28
N LEU A 126 0.21 -8.10 -13.86
CA LEU A 126 -0.27 -7.90 -12.49
C LEU A 126 -1.48 -8.79 -12.19
N VAL A 127 -2.48 -8.84 -13.08
CA VAL A 127 -3.66 -9.70 -12.92
C VAL A 127 -3.25 -11.16 -12.74
N GLN A 128 -2.37 -11.68 -13.59
CA GLN A 128 -1.89 -13.06 -13.47
C GLN A 128 -1.18 -13.30 -12.12
N THR A 129 -0.30 -12.37 -11.74
CA THR A 129 0.43 -12.45 -10.47
C THR A 129 -0.52 -12.46 -9.28
N ILE A 130 -1.44 -11.50 -9.20
CA ILE A 130 -2.35 -11.28 -8.08
C ILE A 130 -3.34 -12.45 -7.92
N LEU A 131 -3.83 -13.02 -9.02
CA LEU A 131 -4.76 -14.14 -8.98
C LEU A 131 -4.10 -15.44 -8.51
N LEU A 132 -2.80 -15.62 -8.75
CA LEU A 132 -2.08 -16.88 -8.50
C LEU A 132 -1.24 -16.86 -7.21
N ALA A 133 -0.81 -15.68 -6.74
CA ALA A 133 0.06 -15.54 -5.58
C ALA A 133 -0.70 -15.59 -4.25
N ALA A 134 -0.11 -16.31 -3.30
CA ALA A 134 -0.52 -16.33 -1.90
C ALA A 134 0.71 -16.61 -1.03
N GLY A 135 0.73 -16.01 0.15
CA GLY A 135 1.81 -16.19 1.12
C GLY A 135 1.28 -16.33 2.56
N PRO A 136 2.17 -16.34 3.55
CA PRO A 136 1.83 -16.46 4.97
C PRO A 136 0.82 -15.43 5.48
N SER A 137 0.75 -14.24 4.89
CA SER A 137 -0.21 -13.18 5.26
C SER A 137 -1.51 -13.21 4.45
N GLY A 138 -1.76 -14.30 3.72
CA GLY A 138 -2.95 -14.51 2.90
C GLY A 138 -2.71 -14.32 1.40
N SER A 139 -3.80 -14.32 0.64
CA SER A 139 -3.72 -14.18 -0.82
C SER A 139 -3.31 -12.78 -1.24
N ASN A 140 -2.73 -12.64 -2.43
CA ASN A 140 -2.46 -11.33 -3.00
C ASN A 140 -3.76 -10.60 -3.41
N MET A 141 -4.82 -11.33 -3.77
CA MET A 141 -6.16 -10.75 -3.95
C MET A 141 -6.65 -10.04 -2.69
N ASP A 142 -6.47 -10.66 -1.51
CA ASP A 142 -6.86 -10.03 -0.23
C ASP A 142 -6.12 -8.73 0.02
N TYR A 143 -4.84 -8.66 -0.39
CA TYR A 143 -4.07 -7.42 -0.27
C TYR A 143 -4.69 -6.31 -1.12
N ILE A 144 -5.00 -6.60 -2.39
CA ILE A 144 -5.55 -5.61 -3.33
C ILE A 144 -6.95 -5.17 -2.89
N LEU A 145 -7.79 -6.11 -2.45
CA LEU A 145 -9.13 -5.82 -1.96
C LEU A 145 -9.10 -4.96 -0.70
N GLN A 146 -8.24 -5.27 0.28
CA GLN A 146 -8.11 -4.45 1.49
C GLN A 146 -7.54 -3.07 1.19
N LEU A 147 -6.53 -2.98 0.32
CA LEU A 147 -6.01 -1.69 -0.13
C LEU A 147 -7.09 -0.86 -0.83
N TYR A 148 -7.86 -1.48 -1.72
CA TYR A 148 -8.95 -0.83 -2.42
C TYR A 148 -10.04 -0.32 -1.46
N ARG A 149 -10.45 -1.13 -0.48
CA ARG A 149 -11.38 -0.71 0.58
C ARG A 149 -10.87 0.50 1.35
N GLU A 150 -9.61 0.50 1.77
CA GLU A 150 -9.04 1.63 2.49
C GLU A 150 -8.99 2.90 1.62
N CYS A 151 -8.69 2.76 0.34
CA CYS A 151 -8.77 3.87 -0.62
C CYS A 151 -10.21 4.43 -0.74
N GLN A 152 -11.23 3.57 -0.76
CA GLN A 152 -12.63 4.00 -0.76
C GLN A 152 -12.99 4.74 0.54
N ILE A 153 -12.64 4.20 1.71
CA ILE A 153 -12.86 4.84 3.01
C ILE A 153 -12.23 6.22 3.07
N MET A 154 -11.02 6.37 2.53
CA MET A 154 -10.30 7.65 2.50
C MET A 154 -10.75 8.58 1.36
N SER A 155 -11.62 8.13 0.47
CA SER A 155 -11.99 8.86 -0.76
C SER A 155 -10.75 9.32 -1.54
N SER A 156 -9.79 8.39 -1.70
CA SER A 156 -8.38 8.70 -1.94
C SER A 156 -8.11 9.50 -3.22
N GLY A 157 -9.02 9.50 -4.20
CA GLY A 157 -8.92 10.28 -5.45
C GLY A 157 -7.72 9.94 -6.34
N ASP A 158 -6.76 9.17 -5.84
CA ASP A 158 -5.64 8.62 -6.57
C ASP A 158 -6.13 7.41 -7.36
N GLU A 159 -6.18 7.56 -8.68
CA GLU A 159 -6.90 6.60 -9.52
C GLU A 159 -6.12 5.36 -10.02
N PRO A 160 -4.82 5.12 -9.76
CA PRO A 160 -4.11 4.07 -10.47
C PRO A 160 -4.58 2.65 -10.10
N TRP A 161 -5.41 2.47 -9.06
CA TRP A 161 -6.07 1.19 -8.74
C TRP A 161 -7.24 0.86 -9.68
N LYS A 162 -7.93 1.86 -10.23
CA LYS A 162 -9.21 1.64 -10.92
C LYS A 162 -9.06 0.69 -12.11
N ALA A 163 -8.05 0.92 -12.94
CA ALA A 163 -7.77 0.07 -14.10
C ALA A 163 -7.39 -1.37 -13.71
N LEU A 164 -6.56 -1.52 -12.66
CA LEU A 164 -6.17 -2.84 -12.16
C LEU A 164 -7.34 -3.61 -11.54
N VAL A 165 -8.16 -2.94 -10.72
CA VAL A 165 -9.33 -3.55 -10.09
C VAL A 165 -10.39 -3.91 -11.13
N ALA A 166 -10.63 -3.05 -12.12
CA ALA A 166 -11.51 -3.36 -13.25
C ALA A 166 -11.02 -4.59 -14.04
N ALA A 167 -9.72 -4.68 -14.32
CA ALA A 167 -9.16 -5.84 -15.00
C ALA A 167 -9.28 -7.13 -14.17
N LEU A 168 -9.05 -7.05 -12.85
CA LEU A 168 -9.24 -8.17 -11.92
C LEU A 168 -10.71 -8.59 -11.81
N ALA A 169 -11.65 -7.66 -11.97
CA ALA A 169 -13.09 -7.93 -11.89
C ALA A 169 -13.61 -8.82 -13.03
N HIS A 170 -12.85 -9.02 -14.12
CA HIS A 170 -13.14 -10.05 -15.12
C HIS A 170 -12.95 -11.49 -14.60
N SER A 171 -12.29 -11.68 -13.46
CA SER A 171 -12.07 -12.99 -12.84
C SER A 171 -13.20 -13.37 -11.88
N PRO A 172 -13.94 -14.47 -12.13
CA PRO A 172 -14.96 -14.96 -11.19
C PRO A 172 -14.41 -15.26 -9.80
N ARG A 173 -13.12 -15.64 -9.72
CA ARG A 173 -12.44 -15.89 -8.43
C ARG A 173 -12.25 -14.60 -7.63
N PHE A 174 -11.88 -13.51 -8.30
CA PHE A 174 -11.72 -12.21 -7.67
C PHE A 174 -13.07 -11.65 -7.22
N LEU A 175 -14.10 -11.70 -8.08
CA LEU A 175 -15.46 -11.28 -7.74
C LEU A 175 -16.01 -12.01 -6.51
N ARG A 176 -15.90 -13.34 -6.48
CA ARG A 176 -16.33 -14.13 -5.30
C ARG A 176 -15.58 -13.74 -4.03
N ARG A 177 -14.29 -13.42 -4.15
CA ARG A 177 -13.49 -13.01 -2.99
C ARG A 177 -13.87 -11.61 -2.50
N ALA A 178 -14.12 -10.67 -3.41
CA ALA A 178 -14.62 -9.33 -3.07
C ALA A 178 -15.98 -9.41 -2.35
N ALA A 179 -16.91 -10.21 -2.88
CA ALA A 179 -18.20 -10.45 -2.25
C ALA A 179 -18.08 -11.07 -0.86
N ALA A 180 -17.20 -12.06 -0.68
CA ALA A 180 -16.95 -12.70 0.62
C ALA A 180 -16.32 -11.75 1.66
N LEU A 181 -15.70 -10.65 1.21
CA LEU A 181 -15.16 -9.61 2.07
C LEU A 181 -16.12 -8.42 2.20
N GLU A 182 -17.27 -8.41 1.53
CA GLU A 182 -18.22 -7.29 1.47
C GLU A 182 -17.56 -6.01 0.92
N ILE A 183 -16.85 -6.14 -0.20
CA ILE A 183 -16.18 -5.03 -0.90
C ILE A 183 -16.88 -4.81 -2.24
N GLU A 184 -17.52 -3.64 -2.38
CA GLU A 184 -18.14 -3.21 -3.62
C GLU A 184 -17.07 -2.76 -4.61
N LEU A 185 -17.00 -3.45 -5.74
CA LEU A 185 -16.10 -3.16 -6.85
C LEU A 185 -16.71 -2.08 -7.76
N PRO A 186 -15.89 -1.33 -8.53
CA PRO A 186 -16.42 -0.34 -9.46
C PRO A 186 -17.23 -1.04 -10.56
N ASP A 187 -18.27 -0.35 -11.05
CA ASP A 187 -19.10 -0.84 -12.15
C ASP A 187 -18.24 -1.02 -13.41
N PRO A 188 -18.26 -2.18 -14.09
CA PRO A 188 -17.58 -2.36 -15.37
C PRO A 188 -18.36 -1.59 -16.44
N HIS A 189 -18.11 -0.29 -16.56
CA HIS A 189 -18.60 0.51 -17.70
C HIS A 189 -17.98 0.03 -19.02
#